data_AF-A0A3A4QCP2-F1
#
_entry.id   AF-A0A3A4QCP2-F1
#
_cell.length_a   1.000
_cell.length_b   1.000
_cell.length_c   1.000
_cell.angle_alpha   90.00
_cell.angle_beta   90.00
_cell.angle_gamma   90.00
#
_symmetry.space_group_name_H-M   'P 1'
#
loop_
_entity.id
_entity.type
_entity.pdbx_description
1 polymer ?
#
loop_
_entity_poly.entity_id
_entity_poly.type
_entity_poly.pdbx_seq_one_letter_code
_entity_poly.pdbx_strand_id
1 'polypeptide(L)'
;MDTQALIALLNRDLADEHAAILRYLAHSYLEGEDTPLGAGLLSRCREEMWHMHWLGMIIGQLGGEPDMTPAPYPFDPTNRDSIFASYVAYEEKLIPHYLAEADQADDPHIRRVLQREAWESEMHAKKFARTRKKLSPELAAGLPGGENELPAAFLESLQQAVSRKYTQMLQTIRDAWVLQKDGMMGWRIMDFSFTKMKQLAHVAEDVAENGITPRFTAGPLNKSAAIGTALAHLTESLAATRDGHMALQNDPEAQKHAGLLLNLDLSIRQEDYEIAEIQDWKK
;
A
#
# COMPACT_ATOMS: atom_id res chain seq x y z
N MET A 1 -28.51 4.21 -9.34
CA MET A 1 -27.61 3.41 -10.20
C MET A 1 -27.74 1.93 -9.85
N ASP A 2 -27.57 0.97 -10.78
CA ASP A 2 -27.59 -0.46 -10.41
C ASP A 2 -26.31 -0.91 -9.69
N THR A 3 -26.37 -2.05 -8.99
CA THR A 3 -25.27 -2.53 -8.14
C THR A 3 -23.98 -2.83 -8.92
N GLN A 4 -24.06 -3.35 -10.14
CA GLN A 4 -22.87 -3.68 -10.93
C GLN A 4 -22.20 -2.41 -11.45
N ALA A 5 -22.99 -1.44 -11.92
CA ALA A 5 -22.50 -0.12 -12.28
C ALA A 5 -21.84 0.58 -11.08
N LEU A 6 -22.42 0.46 -9.88
CA LEU A 6 -21.84 1.01 -8.66
C LEU A 6 -20.52 0.33 -8.28
N ILE A 7 -20.43 -1.01 -8.32
CA ILE A 7 -19.18 -1.73 -8.05
C ILE A 7 -18.10 -1.34 -9.06
N ALA A 8 -18.45 -1.20 -10.34
CA ALA A 8 -17.51 -0.78 -11.37
C ALA A 8 -17.02 0.65 -11.16
N LEU A 9 -17.88 1.54 -10.66
CA LEU A 9 -17.52 2.90 -10.29
C LEU A 9 -16.51 2.89 -9.13
N LEU A 10 -16.85 2.25 -8.02
CA LEU A 10 -16.02 2.22 -6.81
C LEU A 10 -14.66 1.54 -7.04
N ASN A 11 -14.59 0.58 -7.98
CA ASN A 11 -13.32 -0.05 -8.34
C ASN A 11 -12.38 0.88 -9.12
N ARG A 12 -12.90 1.87 -9.87
CA ARG A 12 -12.04 2.88 -10.49
C ARG A 12 -11.43 3.77 -9.42
N ASP A 13 -12.26 4.22 -8.48
CA ASP A 13 -11.83 5.05 -7.36
C ASP A 13 -10.81 4.32 -6.50
N LEU A 14 -11.05 3.04 -6.21
CA LEU A 14 -10.12 2.20 -5.46
C LEU A 14 -8.77 2.09 -6.15
N ALA A 15 -8.74 2.01 -7.49
CA ALA A 15 -7.51 1.98 -8.26
C ALA A 15 -6.78 3.33 -8.23
N ASP A 16 -7.50 4.46 -8.27
CA ASP A 16 -6.94 5.81 -8.15
C ASP A 16 -6.33 6.03 -6.75
N GLU A 17 -7.02 5.59 -5.69
CA GLU A 17 -6.51 5.61 -4.31
C GLU A 17 -5.28 4.72 -4.16
N HIS A 18 -5.31 3.52 -4.74
CA HIS A 18 -4.18 2.62 -4.71
C HIS A 18 -2.94 3.21 -5.40
N ALA A 19 -3.12 3.90 -6.53
CA ALA A 19 -2.04 4.60 -7.21
C ALA A 19 -1.42 5.71 -6.35
N ALA A 20 -2.25 6.49 -5.65
CA ALA A 20 -1.82 7.54 -4.73
C ALA A 20 -1.03 6.97 -3.54
N ILE A 21 -1.51 5.89 -2.92
CA ILE A 21 -0.78 5.16 -1.86
C ILE A 21 0.63 4.83 -2.31
N LEU A 22 0.78 4.15 -3.45
CA LEU A 22 2.09 3.69 -3.91
C LEU A 22 3.04 4.86 -4.18
N ARG A 23 2.53 5.94 -4.77
CA ARG A 23 3.33 7.12 -5.07
C ARG A 23 3.79 7.82 -3.80
N TYR A 24 2.89 8.07 -2.86
CA TYR A 24 3.21 8.79 -1.63
C TYR A 24 4.09 7.94 -0.71
N LEU A 25 3.85 6.62 -0.64
CA LEU A 25 4.69 5.68 0.11
C LEU A 25 6.11 5.61 -0.44
N ALA A 26 6.26 5.38 -1.74
CA ALA A 26 7.58 5.31 -2.37
C ALA A 26 8.34 6.63 -2.20
N HIS A 27 7.66 7.78 -2.30
CA HIS A 27 8.31 9.07 -2.09
C HIS A 27 8.68 9.26 -0.62
N SER A 28 7.83 8.87 0.32
CA SER A 28 8.15 8.91 1.74
C SER A 28 9.45 8.18 2.06
N TYR A 29 9.57 6.93 1.61
CA TYR A 29 10.77 6.12 1.84
C TYR A 29 12.02 6.73 1.18
N LEU A 30 11.90 7.28 -0.04
CA LEU A 30 13.03 7.94 -0.71
C LEU A 30 13.48 9.23 -0.01
N GLU A 31 12.61 9.90 0.74
CA GLU A 31 12.99 11.06 1.56
C GLU A 31 13.46 10.66 2.97
N GLY A 32 13.22 9.43 3.40
CA GLY A 32 13.36 8.97 4.78
C GLY A 32 12.14 9.34 5.63
N GLU A 33 11.51 8.35 6.27
CA GLU A 33 10.25 8.54 7.03
C GLU A 33 10.40 9.42 8.27
N ASP A 34 11.60 9.50 8.82
CA ASP A 34 11.95 10.31 9.98
C ASP A 34 12.19 11.80 9.63
N THR A 35 12.25 12.13 8.33
CA THR A 35 12.37 13.51 7.87
C THR A 35 11.02 14.22 7.85
N PRO A 36 10.98 15.57 7.98
CA PRO A 36 9.73 16.32 7.87
C PRO A 36 9.00 16.13 6.53
N LEU A 37 9.74 15.84 5.45
CA LEU A 37 9.18 15.63 4.13
C LEU A 37 8.60 14.21 4.00
N GLY A 38 9.37 13.20 4.37
CA GLY A 38 8.92 11.80 4.38
C GLY A 38 7.73 11.59 5.32
N ALA A 39 7.82 12.02 6.58
CA ALA A 39 6.69 11.94 7.52
C ALA A 39 5.41 12.63 7.00
N GLY A 40 5.58 13.73 6.28
CA GLY A 40 4.48 14.46 5.63
C GLY A 40 3.82 13.66 4.51
N LEU A 41 4.61 13.00 3.67
CA LEU A 41 4.14 12.11 2.60
C LEU A 41 3.49 10.84 3.16
N LEU A 42 4.13 10.20 4.14
CA LEU A 42 3.60 9.01 4.80
C LEU A 42 2.25 9.27 5.45
N SER A 43 2.07 10.45 6.05
CA SER A 43 0.79 10.83 6.63
C SER A 43 -0.34 10.90 5.60
N ARG A 44 -0.05 11.18 4.33
CA ARG A 44 -1.05 11.33 3.25
C ARG A 44 -1.31 9.97 2.64
N CYS A 45 -0.23 9.21 2.42
CA CYS A 45 -0.31 7.78 2.13
C CYS A 45 -1.26 7.02 3.10
N ARG A 46 -1.17 7.28 4.41
CA ARG A 46 -2.10 6.69 5.40
C ARG A 46 -3.55 7.17 5.26
N GLU A 47 -3.77 8.40 4.81
CA GLU A 47 -5.11 8.91 4.49
C GLU A 47 -5.66 8.14 3.25
N GLU A 48 -4.87 7.96 2.18
CA GLU A 48 -5.29 7.19 1.00
C GLU A 48 -5.51 5.70 1.29
N MET A 49 -4.69 5.09 2.16
CA MET A 49 -4.91 3.71 2.65
C MET A 49 -6.27 3.55 3.31
N TRP A 50 -6.76 4.61 3.96
CA TRP A 50 -8.07 4.62 4.59
C TRP A 50 -9.20 4.81 3.58
N HIS A 51 -8.99 5.61 2.53
CA HIS A 51 -9.92 5.75 1.40
C HIS A 51 -10.09 4.43 0.66
N MET A 52 -8.97 3.81 0.27
CA MET A 52 -8.94 2.47 -0.33
C MET A 52 -9.65 1.43 0.54
N HIS A 53 -9.49 1.50 1.87
CA HIS A 53 -10.19 0.63 2.80
C HIS A 53 -11.71 0.84 2.81
N TRP A 54 -12.21 2.08 2.78
CA TRP A 54 -13.64 2.35 2.70
C TRP A 54 -14.24 1.77 1.41
N LEU A 55 -13.62 2.06 0.27
CA LEU A 55 -14.08 1.59 -1.03
C LEU A 55 -14.08 0.06 -1.10
N GLY A 56 -12.98 -0.57 -0.67
CA GLY A 56 -12.85 -2.03 -0.66
C GLY A 56 -13.90 -2.71 0.23
N MET A 57 -14.17 -2.15 1.41
CA MET A 57 -15.23 -2.63 2.29
C MET A 57 -16.61 -2.54 1.65
N ILE A 58 -16.95 -1.41 1.02
CA ILE A 58 -18.24 -1.21 0.33
C ILE A 58 -18.37 -2.19 -0.85
N ILE A 59 -17.33 -2.34 -1.67
CA ILE A 59 -17.32 -3.28 -2.80
C ILE A 59 -17.60 -4.70 -2.30
N GLY A 60 -16.91 -5.15 -1.25
CA GLY A 60 -17.16 -6.46 -0.64
C GLY A 60 -18.57 -6.60 -0.08
N GLN A 61 -19.16 -5.55 0.51
CA GLN A 61 -20.54 -5.57 1.04
C GLN A 61 -21.56 -5.77 -0.07
N LEU A 62 -21.34 -5.11 -1.20
CA LEU A 62 -22.14 -5.25 -2.41
C LEU A 62 -21.95 -6.61 -3.09
N GLY A 63 -21.03 -7.46 -2.61
CA GLY A 63 -20.70 -8.76 -3.18
C GLY A 63 -19.82 -8.67 -4.43
N GLY A 64 -19.14 -7.53 -4.62
CA GLY A 64 -18.17 -7.33 -5.69
C GLY A 64 -16.78 -7.83 -5.33
N GLU A 65 -15.94 -7.94 -6.35
CA GLU A 65 -14.49 -8.20 -6.21
C GLU A 65 -13.75 -6.85 -6.26
N PRO A 66 -12.98 -6.49 -5.23
CA PRO A 66 -12.08 -5.34 -5.27
C PRO A 66 -10.96 -5.56 -6.30
N ASP A 67 -10.77 -4.62 -7.21
CA ASP A 67 -9.67 -4.64 -8.18
C ASP A 67 -8.40 -4.10 -7.54
N MET A 68 -7.50 -4.99 -7.14
CA MET A 68 -6.24 -4.62 -6.47
C MET A 68 -5.16 -4.11 -7.43
N THR A 69 -5.55 -3.64 -8.61
CA THR A 69 -4.65 -3.09 -9.63
C THR A 69 -4.65 -1.56 -9.52
N PRO A 70 -3.50 -0.91 -9.28
CA PRO A 70 -3.46 0.54 -9.20
C PRO A 70 -3.70 1.18 -10.57
N ALA A 71 -4.34 2.33 -10.58
CA ALA A 71 -4.50 3.16 -11.77
C ALA A 71 -3.14 3.75 -12.22
N PRO A 72 -3.04 4.20 -13.49
CA PRO A 72 -1.89 4.98 -13.92
C PRO A 72 -1.80 6.32 -13.17
N TYR A 73 -0.66 6.61 -12.56
CA TYR A 73 -0.42 7.89 -11.88
C TYR A 73 0.35 8.86 -12.80
N PRO A 74 -0.19 10.04 -13.15
CA PRO A 74 0.55 11.05 -13.89
C PRO A 74 1.67 11.62 -13.02
N PHE A 75 2.93 11.35 -13.40
CA PHE A 75 4.09 11.60 -12.57
C PHE A 75 5.22 12.25 -13.38
N ASP A 76 5.71 13.40 -12.92
CA ASP A 76 6.90 14.06 -13.46
C ASP A 76 8.07 13.91 -12.47
N PRO A 77 8.97 12.91 -12.67
CA PRO A 77 10.07 12.63 -11.77
C PRO A 77 11.26 13.58 -11.90
N THR A 78 11.17 14.66 -12.69
CA THR A 78 12.35 15.50 -13.02
C THR A 78 13.04 16.08 -11.79
N ASN A 79 12.28 16.56 -10.80
CA ASN A 79 12.78 17.07 -9.52
C ASN A 79 11.64 17.14 -8.49
N ARG A 80 11.94 17.45 -7.23
CA ARG A 80 10.90 17.55 -6.19
C ARG A 80 9.81 18.57 -6.52
N ASP A 81 10.14 19.69 -7.17
CA ASP A 81 9.12 20.68 -7.53
C ASP A 81 8.09 20.11 -8.52
N SER A 82 8.54 19.44 -9.58
CA SER A 82 7.66 18.80 -10.57
C SER A 82 6.88 17.64 -9.97
N ILE A 83 7.50 16.87 -9.08
CA ILE A 83 6.85 15.78 -8.34
C ILE A 83 5.68 16.32 -7.52
N PHE A 84 5.91 17.32 -6.65
CA PHE A 84 4.82 17.90 -5.86
C PHE A 84 3.78 18.63 -6.72
N ALA A 85 4.18 19.19 -7.87
CA ALA A 85 3.22 19.73 -8.83
C ALA A 85 2.26 18.65 -9.36
N SER A 86 2.80 17.46 -9.67
CA SER A 86 2.00 16.33 -10.13
C SER A 86 1.00 15.85 -9.07
N TYR A 87 1.38 15.86 -7.79
CA TYR A 87 0.47 15.48 -6.69
C TYR A 87 -0.68 16.48 -6.53
N VAL A 88 -0.38 17.78 -6.56
CA VAL A 88 -1.44 18.81 -6.51
C VAL A 88 -2.42 18.62 -7.66
N ALA A 89 -1.92 18.43 -8.88
CA ALA A 89 -2.77 18.26 -10.05
C ALA A 89 -3.61 16.96 -10.00
N TYR A 90 -3.05 15.89 -9.45
CA TYR A 90 -3.75 14.62 -9.26
C TYR A 90 -4.92 14.78 -8.28
N GLU A 91 -4.65 15.32 -7.09
CA GLU A 91 -5.66 15.54 -6.05
C GLU A 91 -6.77 16.48 -6.52
N GLU A 92 -6.44 17.59 -7.19
CA GLU A 92 -7.42 18.54 -7.71
C GLU A 92 -8.35 17.92 -8.77
N LYS A 93 -7.85 16.94 -9.54
CA LYS A 93 -8.63 16.24 -10.56
C LYS A 93 -9.65 15.29 -9.95
N LEU A 94 -9.37 14.68 -8.81
CA LEU A 94 -10.26 13.73 -8.13
C LEU A 94 -11.49 14.41 -7.51
N ILE A 95 -11.39 15.66 -7.07
CA ILE A 95 -12.48 16.40 -6.42
C ILE A 95 -13.79 16.42 -7.26
N PRO A 96 -13.81 16.93 -8.51
CA PRO A 96 -15.04 16.97 -9.29
C PRO A 96 -15.52 15.56 -9.68
N HIS A 97 -14.62 14.59 -9.78
CA HIS A 97 -14.92 13.19 -10.06
C HIS A 97 -15.75 12.59 -8.92
N TYR A 98 -15.24 12.63 -7.69
CA TYR A 98 -15.95 12.12 -6.50
C TYR A 98 -17.28 12.83 -6.23
N LEU A 99 -17.35 14.15 -6.44
CA LEU A 99 -18.61 14.88 -6.27
C LEU A 99 -19.68 14.45 -7.28
N ALA A 100 -19.29 14.26 -8.54
CA ALA A 100 -20.23 13.80 -9.57
C ALA A 100 -20.72 12.36 -9.33
N GLU A 101 -19.88 11.51 -8.75
CA GLU A 101 -20.25 10.14 -8.38
C GLU A 101 -21.12 10.08 -7.13
N ALA A 102 -20.86 10.95 -6.15
CA ALA A 102 -21.72 11.11 -4.98
C ALA A 102 -23.16 11.51 -5.35
N ASP A 103 -23.34 12.37 -6.36
CA ASP A 103 -24.64 12.76 -6.88
C ASP A 103 -25.42 11.59 -7.53
N GLN A 104 -24.69 10.57 -8.01
CA GLN A 104 -25.27 9.37 -8.63
C GLN A 104 -25.51 8.22 -7.64
N ALA A 105 -24.86 8.25 -6.48
CA ALA A 105 -25.00 7.24 -5.44
C ALA A 105 -26.33 7.42 -4.70
N ASP A 106 -27.20 6.42 -4.71
CA ASP A 106 -28.49 6.45 -4.00
C ASP A 106 -28.31 6.23 -2.48
N ASP A 107 -27.40 5.34 -2.10
CA ASP A 107 -27.10 4.99 -0.71
C ASP A 107 -26.47 6.18 0.04
N PRO A 108 -27.08 6.65 1.15
CA PRO A 108 -26.57 7.81 1.90
C PRO A 108 -25.19 7.61 2.52
N HIS A 109 -24.81 6.38 2.87
CA HIS A 109 -23.47 6.09 3.40
C HIS A 109 -22.43 6.20 2.29
N ILE A 110 -22.64 5.56 1.14
CA ILE A 110 -21.72 5.63 0.00
C ILE A 110 -21.57 7.07 -0.47
N ARG A 111 -22.67 7.83 -0.58
CA ARG A 111 -22.63 9.26 -0.91
C ARG A 111 -21.73 10.06 0.04
N ARG A 112 -21.79 9.78 1.35
CA ARG A 112 -20.95 10.47 2.34
C ARG A 112 -19.48 10.08 2.25
N VAL A 113 -19.17 8.83 1.87
CA VAL A 113 -17.79 8.39 1.63
C VAL A 113 -17.19 9.17 0.46
N LEU A 114 -17.87 9.18 -0.69
CA LEU A 114 -17.41 9.91 -1.88
C LEU A 114 -17.27 11.43 -1.62
N GLN A 115 -18.23 12.04 -0.92
CA GLN A 115 -18.12 13.45 -0.52
C GLN A 115 -16.94 13.72 0.41
N ARG A 116 -16.60 12.76 1.27
CA ARG A 116 -15.47 12.86 2.17
C ARG A 116 -14.15 12.70 1.42
N GLU A 117 -14.05 11.77 0.48
CA GLU A 117 -12.90 11.62 -0.41
C GLU A 117 -12.64 12.93 -1.16
N ALA A 118 -13.68 13.53 -1.77
CA ALA A 118 -13.56 14.84 -2.43
C ALA A 118 -13.00 15.94 -1.51
N TRP A 119 -13.47 16.02 -0.26
CA TRP A 119 -12.98 17.00 0.70
C TRP A 119 -11.54 16.71 1.16
N GLU A 120 -11.20 15.44 1.40
CA GLU A 120 -9.86 15.06 1.82
C GLU A 120 -8.84 15.27 0.69
N SER A 121 -9.17 14.99 -0.58
CA SER A 121 -8.34 15.34 -1.76
C SER A 121 -8.11 16.85 -1.86
N GLU A 122 -9.13 17.69 -1.62
CA GLU A 122 -8.95 19.15 -1.58
C GLU A 122 -7.93 19.56 -0.48
N MET A 123 -7.99 18.89 0.67
CA MET A 123 -7.04 19.12 1.77
C MET A 123 -5.63 18.62 1.42
N HIS A 124 -5.50 17.48 0.74
CA HIS A 124 -4.23 16.95 0.24
C HIS A 124 -3.58 17.88 -0.76
N ALA A 125 -4.32 18.35 -1.77
CA ALA A 125 -3.85 19.35 -2.74
C ALA A 125 -3.27 20.58 -2.03
N LYS A 126 -4.01 21.15 -1.06
CA LYS A 126 -3.55 22.30 -0.25
C LYS A 126 -2.28 21.97 0.55
N LYS A 127 -2.21 20.77 1.15
CA LYS A 127 -1.03 20.30 1.91
C LYS A 127 0.18 20.16 0.99
N PHE A 128 0.04 19.53 -0.19
CA PHE A 128 1.13 19.38 -1.17
C PHE A 128 1.59 20.73 -1.73
N ALA A 129 0.67 21.63 -2.10
CA ALA A 129 1.02 22.97 -2.56
C ALA A 129 1.80 23.75 -1.49
N ARG A 130 1.40 23.62 -0.22
CA ARG A 130 2.12 24.22 0.91
C ARG A 130 3.51 23.62 1.10
N THR A 131 3.66 22.31 0.97
CA THR A 131 4.97 21.63 1.04
C THR A 131 5.87 22.12 -0.09
N ARG A 132 5.38 22.11 -1.34
CA ARG A 132 6.09 22.60 -2.52
C ARG A 132 6.61 24.03 -2.34
N LYS A 133 5.76 24.94 -1.87
CA LYS A 133 6.13 26.35 -1.61
C LYS A 133 7.24 26.51 -0.56
N LYS A 134 7.42 25.53 0.32
CA LYS A 134 8.40 25.56 1.41
C LYS A 134 9.73 24.91 1.06
N LEU A 135 9.85 24.25 -0.09
CA LEU A 135 11.12 23.70 -0.54
C LEU A 135 12.14 24.83 -0.70
N SER A 136 13.37 24.61 -0.24
CA SER A 136 14.47 25.50 -0.63
C SER A 136 14.76 25.33 -2.13
N PRO A 137 15.37 26.32 -2.79
CA PRO A 137 15.75 26.19 -4.21
C PRO A 137 16.56 24.93 -4.50
N GLU A 138 17.47 24.55 -3.60
CA GLU A 138 18.31 23.35 -3.74
C GLU A 138 17.49 22.06 -3.65
N LEU A 139 16.61 21.94 -2.64
CA LEU A 139 15.72 20.78 -2.51
C LEU A 139 14.76 20.67 -3.69
N ALA A 140 14.18 21.79 -4.11
CA ALA A 140 13.24 21.86 -5.22
C ALA A 140 13.86 21.34 -6.53
N ALA A 141 15.13 21.64 -6.78
CA ALA A 141 15.85 21.20 -7.99
C ALA A 141 16.37 19.76 -7.93
N GLY A 142 16.48 19.15 -6.74
CA GLY A 142 17.03 17.82 -6.55
C GLY A 142 16.02 16.67 -6.66
N LEU A 143 16.53 15.44 -6.75
CA LEU A 143 15.75 14.20 -6.72
C LEU A 143 15.68 13.59 -5.30
N PRO A 144 14.58 12.90 -4.95
CA PRO A 144 14.51 12.08 -3.75
C PRO A 144 15.40 10.83 -3.85
N GLY A 145 15.80 10.28 -2.71
CA GLY A 145 16.66 9.10 -2.62
C GLY A 145 18.13 9.43 -2.38
N GLY A 146 18.84 8.49 -1.75
CA GLY A 146 20.29 8.51 -1.57
C GLY A 146 21.07 7.95 -2.77
N GLU A 147 22.39 7.89 -2.65
CA GLU A 147 23.23 7.18 -3.61
C GLU A 147 23.16 5.66 -3.34
N ASN A 148 23.18 4.85 -4.40
CA ASN A 148 23.16 3.40 -4.24
C ASN A 148 24.53 2.87 -3.83
N GLU A 149 24.60 2.23 -2.66
CA GLU A 149 25.81 1.58 -2.14
C GLU A 149 25.71 0.04 -2.19
N LEU A 150 24.53 -0.50 -2.49
CA LEU A 150 24.28 -1.94 -2.46
C LEU A 150 24.64 -2.65 -3.78
N PRO A 151 25.20 -3.88 -3.70
CA PRO A 151 25.41 -4.71 -4.87
C PRO A 151 24.10 -5.00 -5.61
N ALA A 152 24.13 -4.95 -6.95
CA ALA A 152 22.93 -5.14 -7.78
C ALA A 152 22.19 -6.47 -7.52
N ALA A 153 22.93 -7.55 -7.29
CA ALA A 153 22.33 -8.86 -6.99
C ALA A 153 21.59 -8.86 -5.63
N PHE A 154 22.13 -8.13 -4.64
CA PHE A 154 21.50 -8.01 -3.33
C PHE A 154 20.25 -7.13 -3.39
N LEU A 155 20.33 -6.00 -4.10
CA LEU A 155 19.15 -5.17 -4.38
C LEU A 155 18.03 -5.95 -5.07
N GLU A 156 18.35 -6.82 -6.02
CA GLU A 156 17.33 -7.65 -6.67
C GLU A 156 16.67 -8.60 -5.67
N SER A 157 17.43 -9.21 -4.76
CA SER A 157 16.87 -10.04 -3.68
C SER A 157 15.92 -9.24 -2.77
N LEU A 158 16.30 -8.01 -2.39
CA LEU A 158 15.44 -7.11 -1.61
C LEU A 158 14.16 -6.76 -2.38
N GLN A 159 14.28 -6.39 -3.67
CA GLN A 159 13.13 -6.06 -4.50
C GLN A 159 12.16 -7.25 -4.65
N GLN A 160 12.67 -8.48 -4.76
CA GLN A 160 11.82 -9.68 -4.78
C GLN A 160 11.13 -9.92 -3.44
N ALA A 161 11.79 -9.62 -2.32
CA ALA A 161 11.17 -9.69 -1.00
C ALA A 161 10.05 -8.64 -0.85
N VAL A 162 10.29 -7.40 -1.30
CA VAL A 162 9.28 -6.33 -1.36
C VAL A 162 8.06 -6.76 -2.18
N SER A 163 8.25 -7.23 -3.42
CA SER A 163 7.12 -7.64 -4.28
C SER A 163 6.33 -8.82 -3.69
N ARG A 164 7.00 -9.79 -3.07
CA ARG A 164 6.34 -10.92 -2.39
C ARG A 164 5.52 -10.45 -1.19
N LYS A 165 6.09 -9.60 -0.34
CA LYS A 165 5.39 -9.05 0.83
C LYS A 165 4.22 -8.17 0.42
N TYR A 166 4.40 -7.36 -0.62
CA TYR A 166 3.35 -6.53 -1.19
C TYR A 166 2.18 -7.36 -1.74
N THR A 167 2.48 -8.45 -2.46
CA THR A 167 1.46 -9.41 -2.93
C THR A 167 0.69 -10.03 -1.76
N GLN A 168 1.40 -10.47 -0.72
CA GLN A 168 0.79 -11.05 0.48
C GLN A 168 -0.10 -10.03 1.22
N MET A 169 0.34 -8.77 1.31
CA MET A 169 -0.45 -7.68 1.90
C MET A 169 -1.74 -7.43 1.11
N LEU A 170 -1.68 -7.31 -0.23
CA LEU A 170 -2.88 -7.11 -1.03
C LEU A 170 -3.84 -8.30 -0.94
N GLN A 171 -3.31 -9.53 -0.92
CA GLN A 171 -4.11 -10.74 -0.75
C GLN A 171 -4.90 -10.71 0.57
N THR A 172 -4.27 -10.41 1.70
CA THR A 172 -4.96 -10.40 3.01
C THR A 172 -5.96 -9.26 3.11
N ILE A 173 -5.65 -8.08 2.56
CA ILE A 173 -6.58 -6.95 2.51
C ILE A 173 -7.83 -7.33 1.71
N ARG A 174 -7.63 -7.87 0.49
CA ARG A 174 -8.72 -8.34 -0.37
C ARG A 174 -9.56 -9.41 0.32
N ASP A 175 -8.92 -10.41 0.92
CA ASP A 175 -9.62 -11.50 1.59
C ASP A 175 -10.45 -10.98 2.76
N ALA A 176 -9.92 -10.05 3.56
CA ALA A 176 -10.67 -9.44 4.65
C ALA A 176 -11.92 -8.67 4.16
N TRP A 177 -11.82 -7.94 3.05
CA TRP A 177 -12.96 -7.23 2.46
C TRP A 177 -14.04 -8.15 1.88
N VAL A 178 -13.63 -9.20 1.16
CA VAL A 178 -14.55 -10.16 0.54
C VAL A 178 -15.20 -11.09 1.57
N LEU A 179 -14.45 -11.50 2.58
CA LEU A 179 -14.88 -12.46 3.61
C LEU A 179 -15.47 -11.78 4.85
N GLN A 180 -15.88 -10.51 4.74
CA GLN A 180 -16.49 -9.79 5.86
C GLN A 180 -17.79 -10.46 6.37
N LYS A 181 -18.48 -11.25 5.52
CA LYS A 181 -19.68 -12.02 5.90
C LYS A 181 -19.33 -13.22 6.81
N ASP A 182 -18.07 -13.65 6.83
CA ASP A 182 -17.55 -14.66 7.76
C ASP A 182 -17.26 -14.08 9.16
N GLY A 183 -17.78 -12.88 9.43
CA GLY A 183 -17.81 -12.26 10.75
C GLY A 183 -16.43 -11.98 11.30
N MET A 184 -16.13 -12.54 12.47
CA MET A 184 -14.84 -12.34 13.15
C MET A 184 -13.65 -12.79 12.31
N MET A 185 -13.83 -13.70 11.35
CA MET A 185 -12.70 -14.20 10.56
C MET A 185 -12.17 -13.16 9.58
N GLY A 186 -13.05 -12.40 8.91
CA GLY A 186 -12.64 -11.28 8.07
C GLY A 186 -11.84 -10.23 8.85
N TRP A 187 -12.27 -9.93 10.09
CA TRP A 187 -11.53 -9.04 11.00
C TRP A 187 -10.16 -9.57 11.39
N ARG A 188 -10.04 -10.87 11.70
CA ARG A 188 -8.75 -11.48 12.02
C ARG A 188 -7.77 -11.47 10.84
N ILE A 189 -8.27 -11.64 9.61
CA ILE A 189 -7.45 -11.49 8.41
C ILE A 189 -7.00 -10.03 8.22
N MET A 190 -7.84 -9.06 8.62
CA MET A 190 -7.44 -7.64 8.61
C MET A 190 -6.28 -7.36 9.57
N ASP A 191 -6.25 -7.99 10.76
CA ASP A 191 -5.11 -7.84 11.68
C ASP A 191 -3.78 -8.27 11.05
N PHE A 192 -3.80 -9.37 10.29
CA PHE A 192 -2.63 -9.82 9.54
C PHE A 192 -2.25 -8.86 8.41
N SER A 193 -3.23 -8.20 7.78
CA SER A 193 -2.97 -7.15 6.79
C SER A 193 -2.15 -6.00 7.37
N PHE A 194 -2.48 -5.54 8.58
CA PHE A 194 -1.70 -4.51 9.28
C PHE A 194 -0.27 -4.99 9.59
N THR A 195 -0.09 -6.26 9.97
CA THR A 195 1.25 -6.82 10.12
C THR A 195 2.03 -6.80 8.81
N LYS A 196 1.38 -7.11 7.67
CA LYS A 196 2.04 -7.09 6.35
C LYS A 196 2.41 -5.69 5.90
N MET A 197 1.57 -4.69 6.18
CA MET A 197 1.88 -3.28 5.90
C MET A 197 3.18 -2.86 6.62
N LYS A 198 3.31 -3.20 7.91
CA LYS A 198 4.53 -2.92 8.68
C LYS A 198 5.74 -3.69 8.14
N GLN A 199 5.57 -4.99 7.88
CA GLN A 199 6.64 -5.84 7.33
C GLN A 199 7.09 -5.43 5.93
N LEU A 200 6.23 -4.76 5.15
CA LEU A 200 6.62 -4.24 3.85
C LEU A 200 7.70 -3.16 3.99
N ALA A 201 7.55 -2.28 4.99
CA ALA A 201 8.48 -1.19 5.29
C ALA A 201 9.87 -1.70 5.69
N HIS A 202 9.92 -2.79 6.47
CA HIS A 202 11.14 -3.46 6.96
C HIS A 202 12.19 -3.81 5.88
N VAL A 203 11.79 -3.91 4.60
CA VAL A 203 12.68 -4.19 3.47
C VAL A 203 12.59 -3.11 2.39
N ALA A 204 11.42 -2.48 2.21
CA ALA A 204 11.24 -1.44 1.21
C ALA A 204 12.03 -0.17 1.53
N GLU A 205 12.23 0.15 2.81
CA GLU A 205 13.04 1.31 3.23
C GLU A 205 14.51 1.13 2.83
N ASP A 206 15.13 -0.02 3.08
CA ASP A 206 16.52 -0.31 2.69
C ASP A 206 16.74 -0.14 1.16
N VAL A 207 15.72 -0.49 0.35
CA VAL A 207 15.75 -0.27 -1.10
C VAL A 207 15.69 1.23 -1.44
N ALA A 208 14.80 1.97 -0.79
CA ALA A 208 14.57 3.39 -1.05
C ALA A 208 15.72 4.29 -0.57
N GLU A 209 16.34 3.97 0.57
CA GLU A 209 17.51 4.69 1.08
C GLU A 209 18.67 4.65 0.08
N ASN A 210 18.76 3.60 -0.73
CA ASN A 210 19.72 3.46 -1.83
C ASN A 210 19.28 4.15 -3.14
N GLY A 211 18.29 5.05 -3.07
CA GLY A 211 17.80 5.83 -4.21
C GLY A 211 16.97 5.03 -5.22
N ILE A 212 16.59 3.80 -4.87
CA ILE A 212 15.82 2.92 -5.76
C ILE A 212 14.35 2.92 -5.33
N THR A 213 13.44 3.14 -6.27
CA THR A 213 12.00 3.00 -5.97
C THR A 213 11.67 1.53 -5.63
N PRO A 214 11.04 1.24 -4.47
CA PRO A 214 10.64 -0.12 -4.14
C PRO A 214 9.64 -0.70 -5.15
N ARG A 215 9.81 -1.97 -5.49
CA ARG A 215 9.03 -2.70 -6.50
C ARG A 215 7.71 -3.17 -5.91
N PHE A 216 6.74 -2.26 -5.84
CA PHE A 216 5.35 -2.56 -5.50
C PHE A 216 4.59 -3.14 -6.70
N THR A 217 5.08 -4.25 -7.23
CA THR A 217 4.41 -5.03 -8.28
C THR A 217 3.88 -6.32 -7.67
N ALA A 218 2.57 -6.50 -7.70
CA ALA A 218 1.92 -7.69 -7.14
C ALA A 218 1.97 -8.86 -8.12
N GLY A 219 2.14 -10.06 -7.59
CA GLY A 219 1.83 -11.30 -8.31
C GLY A 219 0.32 -11.56 -8.40
N PRO A 220 -0.09 -12.64 -9.08
CA PRO A 220 -1.48 -13.03 -9.17
C PRO A 220 -2.12 -13.24 -7.79
N LEU A 221 -3.31 -12.69 -7.58
CA LEU A 221 -4.10 -12.89 -6.36
C LEU A 221 -5.08 -14.05 -6.52
N ASN A 222 -5.30 -14.78 -5.43
CA ASN A 222 -6.33 -15.79 -5.34
C ASN A 222 -7.69 -15.14 -5.04
N LYS A 223 -8.63 -15.25 -5.97
CA LYS A 223 -9.98 -14.65 -5.88
C LYS A 223 -11.04 -15.57 -5.25
N SER A 224 -10.63 -16.64 -4.58
CA SER A 224 -11.58 -17.51 -3.88
C SER A 224 -12.32 -16.73 -2.79
N ALA A 225 -13.64 -16.88 -2.72
CA ALA A 225 -14.46 -16.37 -1.63
C ALA A 225 -14.72 -17.43 -0.54
N ALA A 226 -14.01 -18.58 -0.59
CA ALA A 226 -14.12 -19.61 0.41
C ALA A 226 -13.05 -19.42 1.49
N ILE A 227 -13.47 -19.22 2.74
CA ILE A 227 -12.57 -18.98 3.87
C ILE A 227 -11.49 -20.07 4.02
N GLY A 228 -11.85 -21.34 3.83
CA GLY A 228 -10.88 -22.45 3.91
C GLY A 228 -9.77 -22.35 2.86
N THR A 229 -10.10 -21.92 1.64
CA THR A 229 -9.12 -21.68 0.57
C THR A 229 -8.25 -20.47 0.88
N ALA A 230 -8.83 -19.38 1.37
CA ALA A 230 -8.10 -18.18 1.75
C ALA A 230 -7.08 -18.47 2.87
N LEU A 231 -7.49 -19.19 3.92
CA LEU A 231 -6.60 -19.59 5.02
C LEU A 231 -5.53 -20.60 4.60
N ALA A 232 -5.81 -21.48 3.63
CA ALA A 232 -4.80 -22.39 3.09
C ALA A 232 -3.72 -21.60 2.32
N HIS A 233 -4.15 -20.72 1.42
CA HIS A 233 -3.25 -19.87 0.63
C HIS A 233 -2.44 -18.93 1.52
N LEU A 234 -3.04 -18.33 2.55
CA LEU A 234 -2.33 -17.48 3.49
C LEU A 234 -1.23 -18.23 4.24
N THR A 235 -1.50 -19.46 4.72
CA THR A 235 -0.46 -20.29 5.37
C THR A 235 0.69 -20.60 4.42
N GLU A 236 0.39 -20.99 3.17
CA GLU A 236 1.43 -21.27 2.16
C GLU A 236 2.27 -20.04 1.85
N SER A 237 1.60 -18.89 1.66
CA SER A 237 2.27 -17.61 1.41
C SER A 237 3.19 -17.21 2.58
N LEU A 238 2.73 -17.37 3.83
CA LEU A 238 3.53 -17.07 5.02
C LEU A 238 4.77 -17.95 5.13
N ALA A 239 4.63 -19.25 4.87
CA ALA A 239 5.77 -20.16 4.87
C ALA A 239 6.80 -19.73 3.81
N ALA A 240 6.34 -19.38 2.60
CA ALA A 240 7.22 -18.93 1.52
C ALA A 240 7.92 -17.61 1.83
N THR A 241 7.23 -16.61 2.42
CA THR A 241 7.86 -15.34 2.80
C THR A 241 8.84 -15.51 3.95
N ARG A 242 8.50 -16.35 4.93
CA ARG A 242 9.39 -16.70 6.05
C ARG A 242 10.68 -17.36 5.57
N ASP A 243 10.58 -18.38 4.73
CA ASP A 243 11.76 -19.07 4.19
C ASP A 243 12.62 -18.10 3.35
N GLY A 244 11.97 -17.19 2.61
CA GLY A 244 12.64 -16.10 1.89
C GLY A 244 13.38 -15.13 2.82
N HIS A 245 12.77 -14.72 3.93
CA HIS A 245 13.42 -13.86 4.92
C HIS A 245 14.58 -14.57 5.63
N MET A 246 14.45 -15.87 5.94
CA MET A 246 15.55 -16.67 6.50
C MET A 246 16.71 -16.80 5.50
N ALA A 247 16.42 -17.00 4.22
CA ALA A 247 17.46 -17.03 3.19
C ALA A 247 18.17 -15.67 3.08
N LEU A 248 17.42 -14.57 3.06
CA LEU A 248 17.97 -13.21 3.03
C LEU A 248 18.77 -12.91 4.30
N GLN A 249 18.31 -13.35 5.46
CA GLN A 249 19.04 -13.18 6.72
C GLN A 249 20.40 -13.88 6.66
N ASN A 250 20.53 -15.00 5.96
CA ASN A 250 21.80 -15.72 5.80
C ASN A 250 22.67 -15.20 4.64
N ASP A 251 22.22 -14.19 3.89
CA ASP A 251 22.98 -13.63 2.78
C ASP A 251 24.23 -12.88 3.29
N PRO A 252 25.43 -13.10 2.70
CA PRO A 252 26.66 -12.45 3.15
C PRO A 252 26.65 -10.93 3.09
N GLU A 253 25.87 -10.34 2.17
CA GLU A 253 25.67 -8.90 2.10
C GLU A 253 24.73 -8.45 3.20
N ALA A 254 23.58 -9.11 3.40
CA ALA A 254 22.66 -8.80 4.50
C ALA A 254 23.34 -8.83 5.87
N GLN A 255 24.30 -9.73 6.07
CA GLN A 255 25.09 -9.84 7.31
C GLN A 255 25.89 -8.58 7.66
N LYS A 256 26.06 -7.64 6.72
CA LYS A 256 26.72 -6.35 6.94
C LYS A 256 25.76 -5.25 7.43
N HIS A 257 24.44 -5.49 7.34
CA HIS A 257 23.39 -4.49 7.56
C HIS A 257 22.59 -4.83 8.82
N ALA A 258 23.06 -4.36 9.99
CA ALA A 258 22.46 -4.73 11.28
C ALA A 258 20.98 -4.33 11.42
N GLY A 259 20.56 -3.20 10.84
CA GLY A 259 19.17 -2.74 10.83
C GLY A 259 18.25 -3.72 10.09
N LEU A 260 18.64 -4.07 8.86
CA LEU A 260 17.94 -5.08 8.05
C LEU A 260 17.85 -6.43 8.78
N LEU A 261 18.92 -6.90 9.44
CA LEU A 261 18.88 -8.17 10.18
C LEU A 261 17.87 -8.16 11.35
N LEU A 262 17.75 -7.03 12.07
CA LEU A 262 16.75 -6.87 13.13
C LEU A 262 15.33 -6.91 12.56
N ASN A 263 15.12 -6.24 11.44
CA ASN A 263 13.85 -6.21 10.71
C ASN A 263 13.46 -7.60 10.17
N LEU A 264 14.42 -8.38 9.68
CA LEU A 264 14.20 -9.76 9.22
C LEU A 264 13.88 -10.70 10.38
N ASP A 265 14.61 -10.65 11.49
CA ASP A 265 14.30 -11.47 12.69
C ASP A 265 12.89 -11.16 13.23
N LEU A 266 12.52 -9.87 13.31
CA LEU A 266 11.19 -9.46 13.71
C LEU A 266 10.10 -10.02 12.77
N SER A 267 10.33 -9.95 11.46
CA SER A 267 9.40 -10.43 10.44
C SER A 267 9.21 -11.95 10.52
N ILE A 268 10.31 -12.70 10.61
CA ILE A 268 10.31 -14.17 10.72
C ILE A 268 9.51 -14.62 11.95
N ARG A 269 9.73 -14.00 13.11
CA ARG A 269 8.99 -14.36 14.34
C ARG A 269 7.51 -14.06 14.23
N GLN A 270 7.15 -12.91 13.66
CA GLN A 270 5.75 -12.56 13.42
C GLN A 270 5.09 -13.56 12.48
N GLU A 271 5.76 -13.96 11.40
CA GLU A 271 5.26 -14.98 10.47
C GLU A 271 5.08 -16.34 11.17
N ASP A 272 6.00 -16.75 12.04
CA ASP A 272 5.85 -17.96 12.86
C ASP A 272 4.61 -17.91 13.77
N TYR A 273 4.37 -16.77 14.44
CA TYR A 273 3.19 -16.57 15.27
C TYR A 273 1.89 -16.62 14.45
N GLU A 274 1.85 -15.93 13.30
CA GLU A 274 0.66 -15.94 12.43
C GLU A 274 0.37 -17.32 11.86
N ILE A 275 1.41 -18.07 11.45
CA ILE A 275 1.25 -19.46 10.99
C ILE A 275 0.61 -20.30 12.10
N ALA A 276 1.12 -20.21 13.34
CA ALA A 276 0.55 -20.95 14.47
C ALA A 276 -0.91 -20.58 14.74
N GLU A 277 -1.23 -19.29 14.68
CA GLU A 277 -2.58 -18.78 14.89
C GLU A 277 -3.57 -19.29 13.82
N ILE A 278 -3.18 -19.29 12.54
CA ILE A 278 -4.00 -19.84 11.46
C ILE A 278 -4.23 -21.35 11.63
N GLN A 279 -3.24 -22.10 12.13
CA GLN A 279 -3.43 -23.53 12.42
C GLN A 279 -4.47 -23.76 13.51
N ASP A 280 -4.55 -22.89 14.50
CA ASP A 280 -5.58 -22.96 15.54
C ASP A 280 -6.97 -22.61 15.01
N TRP A 281 -7.08 -21.69 14.04
CA TRP A 281 -8.36 -21.38 13.39
C TRP A 281 -8.91 -22.50 12.51
N LYS A 282 -8.05 -23.42 12.06
CA LYS A 282 -8.42 -24.56 11.20
C LYS A 282 -8.91 -25.79 11.98
N LYS A 283 -8.76 -25.79 13.30
CA LYS A 283 -9.21 -26.87 14.20
C LYS A 283 -10.68 -26.68 14.57
#